data_AF-A0A363MYT8-F1
#
_entry.id   AF-A0A363MYT8-F1
#
_cell.length_a   1.000
_cell.length_b   1.000
_cell.length_c   1.000
_cell.angle_alpha   90.00
_cell.angle_beta   90.00
_cell.angle_gamma   90.00
#
_symmetry.space_group_name_H-M   'P 1'
#
loop_
_entity.id
_entity.type
_entity.pdbx_description
1 polymer ?
#
loop_
_entity_poly.entity_id
_entity_poly.type
_entity_poly.pdbx_seq_one_letter_code
_entity_poly.pdbx_strand_id
1 'polypeptide(L)'
;MNFPKKLTLFFVLGILSILAEIIYAIILITGNSAEDGLLGIYILMGLIPVSLVILIDRLLVRKFGNQKVNKVQFSFLLFIILLWIVRAIANL
;
A
#
# COMPACT_ATOMS: atom_id res chain seq x y z
N MET A 1 11.06 12.14 -16.95
CA MET A 1 10.69 12.46 -15.56
C MET A 1 11.83 12.08 -14.62
N ASN A 2 12.52 13.06 -14.03
CA ASN A 2 13.50 12.81 -12.97
C ASN A 2 12.74 12.63 -11.65
N PHE A 3 12.29 11.40 -11.37
CA PHE A 3 11.87 11.06 -10.01
C PHE A 3 13.07 11.27 -9.08
N PRO A 4 12.90 11.87 -7.89
CA PRO A 4 13.99 11.97 -6.93
C PRO A 4 14.55 10.56 -6.70
N LYS A 5 15.89 10.44 -6.76
CA LYS A 5 16.63 9.17 -6.95
C LYS A 5 16.25 8.02 -5.99
N LYS A 6 15.49 8.28 -4.92
CA LYS A 6 15.08 7.33 -3.89
C LYS A 6 13.57 7.05 -3.80
N LEU A 7 12.69 7.77 -4.51
CA LEU A 7 11.24 7.52 -4.41
C LEU A 7 10.78 6.43 -5.37
N THR A 8 9.98 5.51 -4.85
CA THR A 8 9.26 4.52 -5.65
C THR A 8 7.76 4.60 -5.37
N LEU A 9 6.95 4.07 -6.30
CA LEU A 9 5.50 4.05 -6.20
C LEU A 9 5.05 3.34 -4.91
N PHE A 10 5.58 2.14 -4.63
CA PHE A 10 5.23 1.41 -3.40
C PHE A 10 5.70 2.09 -2.13
N PHE A 11 6.82 2.82 -2.16
CA PHE A 11 7.27 3.59 -1.00
C PHE A 11 6.31 4.74 -0.67
N VAL A 12 5.89 5.50 -1.69
CA VAL A 12 4.96 6.61 -1.52
C VAL A 12 3.58 6.10 -1.08
N LEU A 13 3.03 5.11 -1.79
CA LEU A 13 1.74 4.51 -1.45
C LEU A 13 1.76 3.83 -0.08
N GLY A 14 2.85 3.15 0.28
CA GLY A 14 2.99 2.50 1.57
C GLY A 14 2.96 3.50 2.73
N ILE A 15 3.67 4.63 2.63
CA ILE A 15 3.62 5.68 3.66
C ILE A 15 2.21 6.27 3.76
N LEU A 16 1.55 6.55 2.63
CA LEU A 16 0.18 7.05 2.64
C LEU A 16 -0.79 6.04 3.26
N SER A 17 -0.63 4.75 3.00
CA SER A 17 -1.44 3.67 3.61
C SER A 17 -1.26 3.64 5.12
N ILE A 18 -0.01 3.68 5.61
CA ILE A 18 0.29 3.70 7.05
C ILE A 18 -0.39 4.90 7.73
N LEU A 19 -0.30 6.09 7.14
CA LEU A 19 -0.94 7.29 7.69
C LEU A 19 -2.46 7.15 7.72
N ALA A 20 -3.07 6.66 6.63
CA ALA A 20 -4.52 6.46 6.55
C ALA A 20 -5.01 5.40 7.55
N GLU A 21 -4.33 4.26 7.64
CA GLU A 21 -4.63 3.17 8.56
C GLU A 21 -4.56 3.63 10.02
N ILE A 22 -3.51 4.38 10.39
CA ILE A 22 -3.37 4.90 11.75
C ILE A 22 -4.50 5.87 12.09
N ILE A 23 -4.79 6.84 11.22
CA ILE A 23 -5.87 7.82 11.45
C ILE A 23 -7.21 7.09 11.60
N TYR A 24 -7.50 6.15 10.70
CA TYR A 24 -8.75 5.41 10.71
C TYR A 24 -8.88 4.48 11.92
N ALA A 25 -7.79 3.81 12.32
CA ALA A 25 -7.76 3.00 13.53
C ALA A 25 -7.98 3.82 14.79
N ILE A 26 -7.41 5.03 14.90
CA ILE A 26 -7.66 5.93 16.03
C ILE A 26 -9.15 6.26 16.12
N ILE A 27 -9.77 6.66 15.01
CA ILE A 27 -11.20 6.97 14.96
C ILE A 27 -12.03 5.79 15.46
N LEU A 28 -11.76 4.58 14.97
CA LEU A 28 -12.49 3.37 15.34
C LEU A 28 -12.28 2.94 16.80
N ILE A 29 -11.04 2.98 17.30
CA ILE A 29 -10.71 2.59 18.67
C ILE A 29 -11.33 3.57 19.68
N THR A 30 -11.43 4.84 19.33
CA THR A 30 -12.12 5.85 20.16
C THR A 30 -13.65 5.85 20.00
N GLY A 31 -14.19 4.97 19.17
CA GLY A 31 -15.63 4.81 18.95
C GLY A 31 -16.38 4.26 20.16
N ASN A 32 -17.72 4.31 20.08
CA ASN A 32 -18.61 3.90 21.18
C ASN A 32 -18.95 2.41 21.21
N SER A 33 -18.58 1.64 20.18
CA SER A 33 -18.90 0.22 20.09
C SER A 33 -17.66 -0.67 20.25
N ALA A 34 -17.86 -1.84 20.88
CA ALA A 34 -16.80 -2.84 20.99
C ALA A 34 -16.38 -3.40 19.62
N GLU A 35 -17.31 -3.44 18.66
CA GLU A 35 -17.05 -3.86 17.28
C GLU A 35 -16.11 -2.90 16.56
N ASP A 36 -16.30 -1.58 16.71
CA ASP A 36 -15.40 -0.57 16.15
C ASP A 36 -14.00 -0.70 16.73
N GLY A 37 -13.89 -0.89 18.05
CA GLY A 37 -12.62 -1.11 18.72
C GLY A 37 -11.85 -2.32 18.18
N LEU A 38 -12.56 -3.44 17.97
CA LEU A 38 -11.97 -4.65 17.39
C LEU A 38 -11.54 -4.43 15.92
N LEU A 39 -12.37 -3.76 15.12
CA LEU A 39 -12.05 -3.44 13.73
C LEU A 39 -10.83 -2.53 13.63
N GLY A 40 -10.71 -1.53 14.50
CA GLY A 40 -9.54 -0.66 14.58
C GLY A 40 -8.25 -1.41 14.89
N ILE A 41 -8.29 -2.38 15.81
CA ILE A 41 -7.14 -3.27 16.08
C ILE A 41 -6.80 -4.13 14.86
N TYR A 42 -7.81 -4.68 14.18
CA TYR A 42 -7.61 -5.46 12.96
C TYR A 42 -6.93 -4.65 11.86
N ILE A 43 -7.32 -3.38 11.68
CA ILE A 43 -6.65 -2.46 10.74
C ILE A 43 -5.20 -2.21 11.14
N LEU A 44 -4.90 -2.03 12.43
CA LEU A 44 -3.51 -1.89 12.90
C LEU A 44 -2.66 -3.14 12.62
N MET A 45 -3.25 -4.33 12.60
CA MET A 45 -2.53 -5.53 12.14
C MET A 45 -2.12 -5.45 10.67
N GLY A 46 -2.84 -4.69 9.85
CA GLY A 46 -2.51 -4.37 8.45
C GLY A 46 -1.20 -3.60 8.27
N LEU A 47 -0.73 -2.90 9.30
CA LEU A 47 0.57 -2.21 9.26
C LEU A 47 1.73 -3.18 9.06
N ILE A 48 1.62 -4.42 9.53
CA ILE A 48 2.67 -5.45 9.43
C ILE A 48 2.94 -5.79 7.95
N PRO A 49 1.96 -6.29 7.16
CA PRO A 49 2.21 -6.59 5.75
C PRO A 49 2.59 -5.33 4.95
N VAL A 50 2.01 -4.17 5.22
CA VAL A 50 2.39 -2.91 4.53
C VAL A 50 3.85 -2.56 4.79
N SER A 51 4.31 -2.66 6.04
CA SER A 51 5.70 -2.41 6.41
C SER A 51 6.66 -3.41 5.74
N LEU A 52 6.28 -4.67 5.64
CA LEU A 52 7.06 -5.68 4.92
C LEU A 52 7.22 -5.35 3.43
N VAL A 53 6.14 -4.91 2.77
CA VAL A 53 6.18 -4.49 1.36
C VAL A 53 7.15 -3.31 1.18
N ILE A 54 7.12 -2.32 2.07
CA ILE A 54 8.03 -1.17 2.03
C ILE A 54 9.48 -1.64 2.22
N LEU A 55 9.76 -2.51 3.20
CA LEU A 55 11.10 -3.03 3.45
C LEU A 55 11.66 -3.76 2.24
N ILE A 56 10.86 -4.64 1.61
CA ILE A 56 11.26 -5.36 0.40
C ILE A 56 11.54 -4.39 -0.75
N ASP A 57 10.68 -3.39 -0.96
CA ASP A 57 10.90 -2.35 -1.96
C ASP A 57 12.23 -1.62 -1.74
N ARG A 58 12.58 -1.24 -0.49
CA ARG A 58 13.86 -0.60 -0.18
C ARG A 58 15.05 -1.51 -0.48
N LEU A 59 14.94 -2.82 -0.21
CA LEU A 59 15.97 -3.80 -0.55
C LEU A 59 16.14 -3.93 -2.07
N LEU A 60 15.04 -3.98 -2.82
CA LEU A 60 15.06 -4.05 -4.28
C LEU A 60 15.65 -2.79 -4.90
N VAL A 61 15.33 -1.60 -4.39
CA VAL A 61 15.90 -0.33 -4.86
C VAL A 61 17.40 -0.28 -4.62
N ARG A 62 17.88 -0.77 -3.47
CA ARG A 62 19.32 -0.88 -3.19
C ARG A 62 20.04 -1.81 -4.17
N LYS A 63 19.40 -2.90 -4.59
CA LYS A 63 19.99 -3.91 -5.49
C LYS A 63 19.88 -3.58 -6.97
N PHE A 64 18.75 -3.04 -7.43
CA PHE A 64 18.43 -2.88 -8.85
C PHE A 64 18.30 -1.42 -9.30
N GLY A 65 18.31 -0.47 -8.36
CA GLY A 65 18.10 0.95 -8.61
C GLY A 65 16.62 1.32 -8.76
N ASN A 66 16.32 2.60 -8.49
CA ASN A 66 14.95 3.14 -8.54
C ASN A 66 14.26 2.89 -9.88
N GLN A 67 14.88 3.26 -11.00
CA GLN A 67 14.21 3.25 -12.31
C GLN A 67 13.65 1.87 -12.69
N LYS A 68 14.43 0.79 -12.48
CA LYS A 68 14.00 -0.57 -12.80
C LYS A 68 12.89 -1.04 -11.88
N VAL A 69 13.01 -0.78 -10.58
CA VAL A 69 12.00 -1.15 -9.59
C VAL A 69 10.68 -0.44 -9.85
N ASN A 70 10.72 0.88 -10.11
CA ASN A 70 9.53 1.65 -10.43
C ASN A 70 8.83 1.15 -11.70
N LYS A 71 9.58 0.78 -12.73
CA LYS A 71 8.99 0.22 -13.96
C LYS A 71 8.19 -1.06 -13.68
N VAL A 72 8.73 -1.95 -12.84
CA VAL A 72 8.04 -3.18 -12.42
C VAL A 72 6.81 -2.86 -11.59
N GLN A 73 6.90 -1.93 -10.64
CA GLN A 73 5.77 -1.51 -9.80
C GLN A 73 4.62 -0.90 -10.60
N PHE A 74 4.94 -0.06 -11.59
CA PHE A 74 3.93 0.46 -12.51
C PHE A 74 3.28 -0.65 -13.34
N SER A 75 4.05 -1.66 -13.75
CA SER A 75 3.50 -2.82 -14.47
C SER A 75 2.52 -3.61 -13.59
N PHE A 76 2.86 -3.81 -12.30
CA PHE A 76 1.95 -4.41 -11.33
C PHE A 76 0.67 -3.59 -11.14
N LEU A 77 0.78 -2.27 -10.99
CA LEU A 77 -0.38 -1.39 -10.83
C LEU A 77 -1.30 -1.45 -12.05
N LEU A 78 -0.72 -1.41 -13.25
CA LEU A 78 -1.46 -1.48 -14.51
C LEU A 78 -2.15 -2.85 -14.66
N PHE A 79 -1.51 -3.94 -14.23
CA PHE A 79 -2.11 -5.26 -14.17
C PHE A 79 -3.30 -5.33 -13.21
N ILE A 80 -3.21 -4.74 -12.02
CA ILE A 80 -4.33 -4.65 -11.08
C ILE A 80 -5.50 -3.87 -11.69
N ILE A 81 -5.22 -2.73 -12.33
CA ILE A 81 -6.23 -1.91 -13.01
C ILE A 81 -6.89 -2.73 -14.14
N LEU A 82 -6.11 -3.47 -14.92
CA LEU A 82 -6.64 -4.35 -15.97
C LEU A 82 -7.58 -5.41 -15.40
N LEU A 83 -7.22 -6.06 -14.28
CA LEU A 83 -8.09 -7.04 -13.62
C LEU A 83 -9.41 -6.42 -13.16
N TRP A 84 -9.37 -5.19 -12.65
CA TRP A 84 -10.58 -4.44 -12.30
C TRP A 84 -11.48 -4.15 -13.52
N ILE A 85 -10.87 -3.77 -14.65
CA ILE A 85 -11.61 -3.56 -15.90
C ILE A 85 -12.25 -4.86 -16.38
N VAL A 86 -11.50 -5.96 -16.39
CA VAL A 86 -12.02 -7.28 -16.79
C VAL A 86 -13.18 -7.68 -15.88
N ARG A 87 -13.04 -7.52 -14.57
CA ARG A 87 -14.10 -7.78 -13.60
C ARG A 87 -15.37 -6.97 -13.91
N ALA A 88 -15.21 -5.67 -14.15
CA ALA A 88 -16.33 -4.77 -14.44
C ALA A 88 -17.06 -5.13 -15.74
N ILE A 89 -16.33 -5.55 -16.79
CA ILE A 89 -16.91 -5.95 -18.08
C ILE A 89 -17.55 -7.33 -18.00
N ALA A 90 -16.87 -8.28 -17.35
CA ALA A 90 -17.35 -9.66 -17.20
C ALA A 90 -18.46 -9.81 -16.14
N ASN A 91 -18.77 -8.73 -15.41
CA ASN A 91 -19.74 -8.70 -14.33
C ASN A 91 -19.48 -9.79 -13.26
N LEU A 92 -18.20 -9.98 -12.92
CA LEU A 92 -17.69 -10.89 -11.88
C LEU A 92 -17.55 -10.19 -10.51
#